data_AF-A0A7S1NQD1-F1
#
_entry.id   AF-A0A7S1NQD1-F1
#
_cell.length_a   1.000
_cell.length_b   1.000
_cell.length_c   1.000
_cell.angle_alpha   90.00
_cell.angle_beta   90.00
_cell.angle_gamma   90.00
#
_symmetry.space_group_name_H-M   'P 1'
#
loop_
_entity.id
_entity.type
_entity.pdbx_description
1 polymer ?
#
loop_
_entity_poly.entity_id
_entity_poly.type
_entity_poly.pdbx_seq_one_letter_code
_entity_poly.pdbx_strand_id
1 'polypeptide(L)'
;MSLKSPFLQAPGSSRNPILNFSSGDSDWLSILHAYRCWQATGPRAEGSFCQQSGLSSKTLHMVGEVRQQLADVLEDRGLLQGRPPTCPDLNTHAQNIHVLKAVLCAGLMPNLCRAPVVGAERRFHCGPGTGSQVHVHHSSLNYGLAKASEEPAWLVFFEKVRTHRVYLRDTSLVPAVAVLLFGPGLTAQYREKAVKVHWARFVVSPRLAALVRALRRQLDTALEGLVSGRGEAEELAMCLAQVLAPPKR
;
A
#
# COMPACT_ATOMS: atom_id res chain seq x y z
N MET A 1 -9.53 0.82 4.95
CA MET A 1 -9.16 2.05 5.69
C MET A 1 -10.38 2.67 6.36
N SER A 2 -11.55 2.72 5.70
CA SER A 2 -12.79 3.29 6.27
C SER A 2 -13.50 2.44 7.32
N LEU A 3 -13.05 1.19 7.55
CA LEU A 3 -13.64 0.23 8.47
C LEU A 3 -12.55 -0.39 9.35
N LYS A 4 -12.95 -0.93 10.50
CA LYS A 4 -12.08 -1.73 11.36
C LYS A 4 -11.60 -2.99 10.63
N SER A 5 -10.44 -3.50 11.05
CA SER A 5 -9.91 -4.77 10.55
C SER A 5 -10.92 -5.92 10.75
N PRO A 6 -11.10 -6.82 9.77
CA PRO A 6 -11.98 -7.98 9.93
C PRO A 6 -11.40 -9.06 10.84
N PHE A 7 -10.10 -8.99 11.18
CA PHE A 7 -9.45 -9.94 12.06
C PHE A 7 -9.86 -9.72 13.52
N LEU A 8 -10.36 -10.77 14.15
CA LEU A 8 -10.76 -10.79 15.54
C LEU A 8 -9.58 -11.23 16.41
N GLN A 9 -9.19 -10.38 17.37
CA GLN A 9 -8.19 -10.76 18.36
C GLN A 9 -8.92 -11.42 19.54
N ALA A 10 -8.71 -12.73 19.73
CA ALA A 10 -9.31 -13.46 20.83
C ALA A 10 -8.69 -13.02 22.18
N PRO A 11 -9.49 -12.81 23.24
CA PRO A 11 -8.99 -12.50 24.57
C PRO A 11 -7.96 -13.55 25.03
N GLY A 12 -6.77 -13.11 25.44
CA GLY A 12 -5.70 -13.99 25.92
C GLY A 12 -4.93 -14.75 24.85
N SER A 13 -5.29 -14.66 23.56
CA SER A 13 -4.54 -15.27 22.46
C SER A 13 -3.39 -14.38 22.01
N SER A 14 -2.18 -14.94 21.96
CA SER A 14 -1.00 -14.30 21.34
C SER A 14 -0.95 -14.47 19.82
N ARG A 15 -1.81 -15.33 19.24
CA ARG A 15 -1.82 -15.62 17.81
C ARG A 15 -2.56 -14.52 17.06
N ASN A 16 -1.85 -13.82 16.17
CA ASN A 16 -2.44 -12.83 15.28
C ASN A 16 -2.99 -13.51 14.00
N PRO A 17 -4.31 -13.55 13.77
CA PRO A 17 -4.90 -14.28 12.64
C PRO A 17 -4.46 -13.76 11.26
N ILE A 18 -4.05 -12.49 11.16
CA ILE A 18 -3.56 -11.89 9.91
C ILE A 18 -2.38 -12.64 9.31
N LEU A 19 -1.58 -13.32 10.15
CA LEU A 19 -0.41 -14.10 9.71
C LEU A 19 -0.80 -15.25 8.78
N ASN A 20 -1.99 -15.84 8.95
CA ASN A 20 -2.49 -16.91 8.08
C ASN A 20 -2.79 -16.40 6.66
N PHE A 21 -2.94 -15.09 6.48
CA PHE A 21 -3.26 -14.46 5.20
C PHE A 21 -2.14 -13.54 4.71
N SER A 22 -0.93 -13.65 5.29
CA SER A 22 0.23 -12.80 4.99
C SER A 22 0.44 -12.64 3.48
N SER A 23 0.44 -11.40 3.01
CA SER A 23 0.70 -11.09 1.62
C SER A 23 1.55 -9.83 1.50
N GLY A 24 2.73 -9.97 0.90
CA GLY A 24 3.61 -8.87 0.50
C GLY A 24 3.95 -7.89 1.63
N ASP A 25 4.19 -8.32 2.86
CA ASP A 25 4.54 -7.44 4.00
C ASP A 25 3.56 -6.25 4.17
N SER A 26 2.27 -6.52 3.96
CA SER A 26 1.21 -5.51 3.90
C SER A 26 -0.05 -5.99 4.60
N ASP A 27 -0.49 -5.21 5.60
CA ASP A 27 -1.74 -5.49 6.31
C ASP A 27 -2.93 -5.44 5.34
N TRP A 28 -2.98 -4.47 4.42
CA TRP A 28 -4.07 -4.35 3.46
C TRP A 28 -4.11 -5.46 2.43
N LEU A 29 -2.96 -5.92 1.92
CA LEU A 29 -2.94 -7.05 1.00
C LEU A 29 -3.31 -8.35 1.73
N SER A 30 -2.96 -8.48 3.00
CA SER A 30 -3.38 -9.62 3.83
C SER A 30 -4.89 -9.60 4.10
N ILE A 31 -5.48 -8.42 4.35
CA ILE A 31 -6.93 -8.25 4.44
C ILE A 31 -7.60 -8.57 3.09
N LEU A 32 -7.06 -8.10 1.97
CA LEU A 32 -7.57 -8.40 0.63
C LEU A 32 -7.53 -9.90 0.34
N HIS A 33 -6.46 -10.59 0.75
CA HIS A 33 -6.34 -12.04 0.63
C HIS A 33 -7.42 -12.76 1.45
N ALA A 34 -7.59 -12.39 2.73
CA ALA A 34 -8.64 -12.96 3.58
C ALA A 34 -10.04 -12.74 3.01
N TYR A 35 -10.32 -11.54 2.48
CA TYR A 35 -11.58 -11.21 1.84
C TYR A 35 -11.85 -12.09 0.60
N ARG A 36 -10.84 -12.30 -0.26
CA ARG A 36 -10.96 -13.18 -1.43
C ARG A 36 -11.21 -14.64 -1.04
N CYS A 37 -10.52 -15.15 -0.02
CA CYS A 37 -10.78 -16.50 0.50
C CYS A 37 -12.21 -16.63 1.04
N TRP A 38 -12.68 -15.64 1.80
CA TRP A 38 -14.04 -15.61 2.32
C TRP A 38 -15.08 -15.60 1.18
N GLN A 39 -14.91 -14.76 0.16
CA GLN A 39 -15.79 -14.72 -1.01
C GLN A 39 -15.87 -16.07 -1.74
N ALA A 40 -14.79 -16.86 -1.74
CA ALA A 40 -14.75 -18.18 -2.36
C ALA A 40 -15.38 -19.31 -1.52
N THR A 41 -15.62 -19.09 -0.22
CA THR A 41 -16.09 -20.13 0.71
C THR A 41 -17.59 -20.45 0.55
N GLY A 42 -18.36 -19.50 0.03
CA GLY A 42 -19.80 -19.62 -0.19
C GLY A 42 -20.64 -19.58 1.11
N PRO A 43 -21.96 -19.32 1.02
CA PRO A 43 -22.77 -18.97 2.19
C PRO A 43 -22.89 -20.08 3.25
N ARG A 44 -22.89 -21.35 2.84
CA ARG A 44 -23.09 -22.50 3.75
C ARG A 44 -21.89 -22.75 4.67
N ALA A 45 -20.68 -22.47 4.20
CA ALA A 45 -19.44 -22.70 4.95
C ALA A 45 -18.87 -21.40 5.54
N GLU A 46 -19.55 -20.26 5.34
CA GLU A 46 -19.09 -18.95 5.78
C GLU A 46 -18.83 -18.88 7.29
N GLY A 47 -19.79 -19.37 8.09
CA GLY A 47 -19.70 -19.32 9.54
C GLY A 47 -18.51 -20.12 10.08
N SER A 48 -18.31 -21.35 9.59
CA SER A 48 -17.18 -22.19 10.00
C SER A 48 -15.84 -21.62 9.53
N PHE A 49 -15.77 -21.09 8.31
CA PHE A 49 -14.57 -20.42 7.79
C PHE A 49 -14.18 -19.20 8.64
N CYS A 50 -15.15 -18.33 8.95
CA CYS A 50 -14.89 -17.14 9.76
C CYS A 50 -14.42 -17.50 11.16
N GLN A 51 -15.05 -18.50 11.79
CA GLN A 51 -14.65 -18.99 13.11
C GLN A 51 -13.22 -19.54 13.11
N GLN A 52 -12.89 -20.41 12.15
CA GLN A 52 -11.56 -21.03 12.06
C GLN A 52 -10.46 -20.03 11.70
N SER A 53 -10.78 -19.04 10.87
CA SER A 53 -9.84 -18.04 10.39
C SER A 53 -9.70 -16.82 11.31
N GLY A 54 -10.50 -16.72 12.37
CA GLY A 54 -10.52 -15.56 13.27
C GLY A 54 -11.01 -14.30 12.58
N LEU A 55 -12.07 -14.39 11.78
CA LEU A 55 -12.62 -13.30 10.97
C LEU A 55 -14.04 -12.93 11.41
N SER A 56 -14.39 -11.66 11.23
CA SER A 56 -15.75 -11.15 11.41
C SER A 56 -16.51 -11.15 10.10
N SER A 57 -17.44 -12.09 9.92
CA SER A 57 -18.38 -12.13 8.77
C SER A 57 -19.08 -10.79 8.57
N LYS A 58 -19.63 -10.20 9.65
CA LYS A 58 -20.25 -8.86 9.62
C LYS A 58 -19.32 -7.80 9.03
N THR A 59 -18.04 -7.79 9.43
CA THR A 59 -17.07 -6.82 8.92
C THR A 59 -16.74 -7.06 7.45
N LEU A 60 -16.64 -8.31 7.02
CA LEU A 60 -16.40 -8.68 5.62
C LEU A 60 -17.57 -8.26 4.73
N HIS A 61 -18.82 -8.44 5.17
CA HIS A 61 -19.99 -7.91 4.46
C HIS A 61 -19.95 -6.38 4.33
N MET A 62 -19.66 -5.65 5.42
CA MET A 62 -19.51 -4.19 5.35
C MET A 62 -18.38 -3.76 4.41
N VAL A 63 -17.28 -4.52 4.32
CA VAL A 63 -16.22 -4.27 3.33
C VAL A 63 -16.77 -4.44 1.91
N GLY A 64 -17.60 -5.45 1.66
CA GLY A 64 -18.29 -5.62 0.37
C GLY A 64 -19.20 -4.44 0.01
N GLU A 65 -20.00 -3.97 0.96
CA GLU A 65 -20.89 -2.81 0.79
C GLU A 65 -20.09 -1.53 0.45
N VAL A 66 -19.03 -1.24 1.21
CA VAL A 66 -18.18 -0.07 0.94
C VAL A 66 -17.47 -0.19 -0.41
N ARG A 67 -17.08 -1.40 -0.83
CA ARG A 67 -16.50 -1.62 -2.17
C ARG A 67 -17.50 -1.29 -3.27
N GLN A 68 -18.77 -1.65 -3.09
CA GLN A 68 -19.81 -1.31 -4.06
C GLN A 68 -20.04 0.20 -4.12
N GLN A 69 -20.17 0.86 -2.96
CA GLN A 69 -20.32 2.32 -2.89
C GLN A 69 -19.16 3.06 -3.58
N LEU A 70 -17.92 2.58 -3.43
CA LEU A 70 -16.78 3.14 -4.14
C LEU A 70 -16.84 2.89 -5.64
N ALA A 71 -17.32 1.73 -6.08
CA ALA A 71 -17.51 1.44 -7.50
C ALA A 71 -18.57 2.34 -8.13
N ASP A 72 -19.67 2.60 -7.42
CA ASP A 72 -20.73 3.51 -7.85
C ASP A 72 -20.17 4.93 -8.03
N VAL A 73 -19.36 5.41 -7.08
CA VAL A 73 -18.67 6.72 -7.21
C VAL A 73 -17.71 6.75 -8.41
N LEU A 74 -17.03 5.66 -8.73
CA LEU A 74 -16.16 5.60 -9.91
C LEU A 74 -16.98 5.63 -11.21
N GLU A 75 -18.13 4.96 -11.24
CA GLU A 75 -19.03 4.98 -12.39
C GLU A 75 -19.68 6.36 -12.59
N ASP A 76 -20.11 7.03 -11.52
CA ASP A 76 -20.63 8.41 -11.59
C ASP A 76 -19.61 9.39 -12.19
N ARG A 77 -18.31 9.07 -12.12
CA ARG A 77 -17.20 9.83 -12.71
C ARG A 77 -16.79 9.31 -14.08
N GLY A 78 -17.50 8.34 -14.64
CA GLY A 78 -17.22 7.73 -15.95
C GLY A 78 -15.95 6.88 -15.98
N LEU A 79 -15.38 6.51 -14.83
CA LEU A 79 -14.11 5.79 -14.76
C LEU A 79 -14.25 4.29 -15.01
N LEU A 80 -15.45 3.71 -14.81
CA LEU A 80 -15.71 2.31 -15.18
C LEU A 80 -16.29 2.19 -16.59
N GLN A 81 -16.78 3.28 -17.17
CA GLN A 81 -17.34 3.35 -18.52
C GLN A 81 -18.49 2.34 -18.74
N GLY A 82 -19.39 2.23 -17.75
CA GLY A 82 -20.51 1.29 -17.78
C GLY A 82 -20.12 -0.18 -17.57
N ARG A 83 -18.83 -0.47 -17.31
CA ARG A 83 -18.36 -1.84 -17.04
C ARG A 83 -18.50 -2.17 -15.55
N PRO A 84 -18.85 -3.41 -15.19
CA PRO A 84 -18.91 -3.82 -13.80
C PRO A 84 -17.50 -3.79 -13.18
N PRO A 85 -17.36 -3.47 -11.87
CA PRO A 85 -16.06 -3.41 -11.18
C PRO A 85 -15.34 -4.77 -11.13
N THR A 86 -16.04 -5.86 -11.41
CA THR A 86 -15.49 -7.22 -11.52
C THR A 86 -14.99 -7.57 -12.93
N CYS A 87 -15.17 -6.68 -13.91
CA CYS A 87 -14.70 -6.87 -15.29
C CYS A 87 -13.19 -7.21 -15.30
N PRO A 88 -12.76 -8.30 -15.98
CA PRO A 88 -11.36 -8.69 -16.04
C PRO A 88 -10.43 -7.58 -16.54
N ASP A 89 -10.86 -6.80 -17.54
CA ASP A 89 -10.04 -5.75 -18.16
C ASP A 89 -9.67 -4.66 -17.15
N LEU A 90 -10.64 -4.25 -16.31
CA LEU A 90 -10.43 -3.29 -15.21
C LEU A 90 -9.53 -3.85 -14.10
N ASN A 91 -9.34 -5.17 -14.06
CA ASN A 91 -8.61 -5.89 -13.01
C ASN A 91 -7.33 -6.58 -13.53
N THR A 92 -6.84 -6.21 -14.72
CA THR A 92 -5.62 -6.78 -15.34
C THR A 92 -4.41 -6.81 -14.40
N HIS A 93 -4.28 -5.82 -13.51
CA HIS A 93 -3.19 -5.73 -12.54
C HIS A 93 -3.60 -6.05 -11.08
N ALA A 94 -4.80 -6.61 -10.85
CA ALA A 94 -5.35 -6.84 -9.51
C ALA A 94 -4.60 -7.89 -8.67
N GLN A 95 -3.64 -8.62 -9.27
CA GLN A 95 -2.73 -9.54 -8.59
C GLN A 95 -1.26 -9.04 -8.55
N ASN A 96 -0.93 -7.94 -9.23
CA ASN A 96 0.42 -7.40 -9.22
C ASN A 96 0.67 -6.63 -7.92
N ILE A 97 1.31 -7.30 -6.95
CA ILE A 97 1.63 -6.76 -5.63
C ILE A 97 2.35 -5.41 -5.71
N HIS A 98 3.22 -5.21 -6.70
CA HIS A 98 4.00 -3.96 -6.81
C HIS A 98 3.12 -2.79 -7.24
N VAL A 99 2.19 -3.01 -8.17
CA VAL A 99 1.19 -2.01 -8.57
C VAL A 99 0.27 -1.70 -7.40
N LEU A 100 -0.25 -2.72 -6.70
CA LEU A 100 -1.11 -2.52 -5.54
C LEU A 100 -0.40 -1.74 -4.43
N LYS A 101 0.87 -2.05 -4.14
CA LYS A 101 1.69 -1.29 -3.20
C LYS A 101 1.95 0.14 -3.64
N ALA A 102 2.10 0.38 -4.95
CA ALA A 102 2.28 1.72 -5.48
C ALA A 102 1.01 2.57 -5.34
N VAL A 103 -0.16 1.97 -5.60
CA VAL A 103 -1.47 2.62 -5.36
C VAL A 103 -1.67 2.90 -3.86
N LEU A 104 -1.33 1.95 -2.99
CA LEU A 104 -1.36 2.17 -1.53
C LEU A 104 -0.41 3.29 -1.12
N CYS A 105 0.79 3.33 -1.70
CA CYS A 105 1.73 4.43 -1.47
C CYS A 105 1.11 5.76 -1.87
N ALA A 106 0.53 5.87 -3.07
CA ALA A 106 -0.10 7.09 -3.55
C ALA A 106 -1.22 7.59 -2.62
N GLY A 107 -2.11 6.69 -2.18
CA GLY A 107 -3.24 7.05 -1.31
C GLY A 107 -2.87 7.35 0.14
N LEU A 108 -1.70 6.92 0.61
CA LEU A 108 -1.28 7.09 2.01
C LEU A 108 -0.22 8.17 2.21
N MET A 109 0.46 8.62 1.16
CA MET A 109 1.36 9.76 1.30
C MET A 109 0.59 10.98 1.85
N PRO A 110 1.19 11.77 2.76
CA PRO A 110 2.60 11.77 3.16
C PRO A 110 2.96 10.85 4.35
N ASN A 111 2.11 9.91 4.74
CA ASN A 111 2.34 8.96 5.84
C ASN A 111 3.40 7.91 5.46
N LEU A 112 4.66 8.32 5.57
CA LEU A 112 5.84 7.53 5.25
C LEU A 112 6.72 7.34 6.48
N CYS A 113 7.35 6.18 6.59
CA CYS A 113 8.42 5.88 7.53
C CYS A 113 9.50 5.04 6.86
N ARG A 114 10.72 5.13 7.40
CA ARG A 114 11.86 4.31 7.03
C ARG A 114 11.95 3.13 8.00
N ALA A 115 12.01 1.92 7.45
CA ALA A 115 12.18 0.70 8.22
C ALA A 115 13.61 0.58 8.79
N PRO A 116 13.79 -0.14 9.90
CA PRO A 116 15.11 -0.41 10.45
C PRO A 116 15.97 -1.25 9.48
N VAL A 117 17.25 -0.95 9.46
CA VAL A 117 18.32 -1.69 8.76
C VAL A 117 18.90 -2.76 9.68
N VAL A 118 19.66 -3.71 9.14
CA VAL A 118 20.28 -4.81 9.91
C VAL A 118 21.01 -4.28 11.15
N GLY A 119 20.79 -4.92 12.30
CA GLY A 119 21.46 -4.57 13.56
C GLY A 119 20.85 -3.37 14.32
N ALA A 120 19.89 -2.65 13.74
CA ALA A 120 19.14 -1.64 14.45
C ALA A 120 17.99 -2.29 15.27
N GLU A 121 17.78 -1.81 16.50
CA GLU A 121 16.54 -2.11 17.25
C GLU A 121 15.31 -1.85 16.37
N ARG A 122 14.19 -2.55 16.63
CA ARG A 122 12.89 -2.51 15.89
C ARG A 122 12.22 -1.13 15.89
N ARG A 123 12.89 -0.12 15.35
CA ARG A 123 12.62 1.30 15.48
C ARG A 123 12.54 1.88 14.07
N PHE A 124 11.33 2.26 13.71
CA PHE A 124 11.04 2.93 12.46
C PHE A 124 11.23 4.43 12.65
N HIS A 125 11.66 5.12 11.61
CA HIS A 125 11.87 6.56 11.64
C HIS A 125 10.92 7.25 10.68
N CYS A 126 10.09 8.16 11.19
CA CYS A 126 9.19 8.95 10.36
C CYS A 126 9.62 10.41 10.43
N GLY A 127 9.98 10.98 9.28
CA GLY A 127 10.47 12.36 9.19
C GLY A 127 11.96 12.45 8.80
N PRO A 128 12.45 13.67 8.55
CA PRO A 128 13.82 13.90 8.11
C PRO A 128 14.86 13.51 9.18
N GLY A 129 16.07 13.14 8.74
CA GLY A 129 17.18 12.81 9.63
C GLY A 129 16.89 11.56 10.46
N THR A 130 17.01 11.69 11.78
CA THR A 130 16.63 10.64 12.74
C THR A 130 15.13 10.59 13.02
N GLY A 131 14.34 11.57 12.54
CA GLY A 131 12.87 11.57 12.61
C GLY A 131 12.28 11.35 14.01
N SER A 132 10.96 11.17 14.06
CA SER A 132 10.32 10.60 15.24
C SER A 132 10.46 9.09 15.21
N GLN A 133 11.05 8.55 16.25
CA GLN A 133 11.12 7.12 16.47
C GLN A 133 9.72 6.58 16.79
N VAL A 134 9.31 5.56 16.03
CA VAL A 134 8.01 4.90 16.19
C VAL A 134 8.17 3.38 16.13
N HIS A 135 7.14 2.69 16.59
CA HIS A 135 7.05 1.24 16.53
C HIS A 135 5.85 0.83 15.70
N VAL A 136 5.91 -0.36 15.09
CA VAL A 136 4.70 -0.95 14.49
C VAL A 136 3.84 -1.51 15.62
N HIS A 137 2.51 -1.41 15.51
CA HIS A 137 1.58 -1.96 16.49
C HIS A 137 1.52 -3.50 16.40
N HIS A 138 1.28 -4.20 17.52
CA HIS A 138 1.27 -5.68 17.59
C HIS A 138 0.19 -6.35 16.73
N SER A 139 -0.86 -5.62 16.38
CA SER A 139 -1.92 -6.11 15.49
C SER A 139 -1.48 -6.16 14.02
N SER A 140 -0.42 -5.44 13.64
CA SER A 140 0.11 -5.45 12.28
C SER A 140 0.95 -6.69 12.04
N LEU A 141 0.89 -7.21 10.81
CA LEU A 141 1.79 -8.23 10.27
C LEU A 141 3.26 -7.84 10.46
N ASN A 142 3.57 -6.54 10.35
CA ASN A 142 4.93 -6.02 10.38
C ASN A 142 5.47 -5.76 11.81
N TYR A 143 4.76 -6.13 12.87
CA TYR A 143 5.21 -5.93 14.26
C TYR A 143 6.59 -6.55 14.56
N GLY A 144 6.83 -7.74 13.99
CA GLY A 144 8.08 -8.48 14.14
C GLY A 144 9.11 -8.22 13.04
N LEU A 145 8.82 -7.30 12.10
CA LEU A 145 9.66 -7.10 10.93
C LEU A 145 11.04 -6.56 11.36
N ALA A 146 12.06 -7.41 11.24
CA ALA A 146 13.46 -7.04 11.26
C ALA A 146 14.03 -7.39 9.89
N LYS A 147 14.41 -6.40 9.08
CA LYS A 147 14.99 -6.68 7.77
C LYS A 147 16.48 -6.99 7.90
N ALA A 148 16.89 -8.04 7.17
CA ALA A 148 18.29 -8.43 6.97
C ALA A 148 18.96 -7.71 5.78
N SER A 149 18.34 -6.63 5.26
CA SER A 149 18.87 -5.89 4.10
C SER A 149 19.58 -4.62 4.55
N GLU A 150 20.72 -4.33 3.92
CA GLU A 150 21.49 -3.09 4.11
C GLU A 150 20.80 -1.85 3.51
N GLU A 151 19.86 -2.04 2.58
CA GLU A 151 19.11 -0.93 2.00
C GLU A 151 17.87 -0.58 2.83
N PRO A 152 17.59 0.73 3.01
CA PRO A 152 16.43 1.17 3.77
C PRO A 152 15.14 0.81 3.03
N ALA A 153 14.30 0.00 3.65
CA ALA A 153 12.95 -0.23 3.16
C ALA A 153 12.01 0.92 3.58
N TRP A 154 11.00 1.18 2.74
CA TRP A 154 10.01 2.22 2.98
C TRP A 154 8.70 1.58 3.41
N LEU A 155 8.03 2.21 4.36
CA LEU A 155 6.77 1.75 4.93
C LEU A 155 5.78 2.91 4.93
N VAL A 156 4.59 2.67 4.39
CA VAL A 156 3.44 3.57 4.54
C VAL A 156 2.50 3.02 5.61
N PHE A 157 1.77 3.92 6.27
CA PHE A 157 0.85 3.58 7.35
C PHE A 157 -0.41 4.45 7.27
N PHE A 158 -1.52 3.98 7.84
CA PHE A 158 -2.76 4.77 7.87
C PHE A 158 -2.81 5.75 9.04
N GLU A 159 -2.48 5.29 10.24
CA GLU A 159 -2.58 6.13 11.44
C GLU A 159 -1.43 5.95 12.43
N LYS A 160 -1.18 7.02 13.21
CA LYS A 160 -0.29 7.00 14.37
C LYS A 160 -1.12 7.09 15.64
N VAL A 161 -0.85 6.20 16.58
CA VAL A 161 -1.51 6.20 17.89
C VAL A 161 -0.47 6.29 18.98
N ARG A 162 -0.67 7.20 19.93
CA ARG A 162 0.19 7.33 21.10
C ARG A 162 -0.49 6.69 22.31
N THR A 163 0.18 5.70 22.88
CA THR A 163 -0.15 5.16 24.21
C THR A 163 1.05 5.40 25.12
N HIS A 164 1.79 4.35 25.51
CA HIS A 164 3.08 4.48 26.20
C HIS A 164 4.23 4.83 25.24
N ARG A 165 4.10 4.47 23.96
CA ARG A 165 4.98 4.84 22.83
C ARG A 165 4.12 5.22 21.63
N VAL A 166 4.75 5.74 20.58
CA VAL A 166 4.07 6.01 19.30
C VAL A 166 4.07 4.75 18.44
N TYR A 167 2.88 4.32 18.05
CA TYR A 167 2.63 3.13 17.26
C TYR A 167 2.02 3.46 15.90
N LEU A 168 2.46 2.76 14.86
CA LEU A 168 1.85 2.74 13.54
C LEU A 168 0.84 1.60 13.46
N ARG A 169 -0.40 1.90 13.06
CA ARG A 169 -1.40 0.87 12.72
C ARG A 169 -1.64 0.84 11.22
N ASP A 170 -1.96 -0.36 10.74
CA ASP A 170 -2.16 -0.72 9.34
C ASP A 170 -1.00 -0.25 8.45
N THR A 171 -0.08 -1.16 8.18
CA THR A 171 1.19 -0.83 7.53
C THR A 171 1.41 -1.64 6.26
N SER A 172 2.17 -1.07 5.32
CA SER A 172 2.63 -1.76 4.13
C SER A 172 4.04 -1.33 3.77
N LEU A 173 4.93 -2.30 3.58
CA LEU A 173 6.18 -2.02 2.89
C LEU A 173 5.91 -1.66 1.43
N VAL A 174 6.56 -0.60 0.95
CA VAL A 174 6.43 -0.12 -0.42
C VAL A 174 7.81 -0.02 -1.08
N PRO A 175 7.90 -0.23 -2.40
CA PRO A 175 9.16 -0.09 -3.11
C PRO A 175 9.57 1.39 -3.19
N ALA A 176 10.88 1.65 -3.21
CA ALA A 176 11.43 3.00 -3.32
C ALA A 176 10.90 3.76 -4.55
N VAL A 177 10.71 3.05 -5.66
CA VAL A 177 10.14 3.61 -6.90
C VAL A 177 8.71 4.12 -6.71
N ALA A 178 7.88 3.49 -5.87
CA ALA A 178 6.54 3.99 -5.58
C ALA A 178 6.59 5.33 -4.84
N VAL A 179 7.48 5.48 -3.86
CA VAL A 179 7.71 6.76 -3.17
C VAL A 179 8.24 7.80 -4.17
N LEU A 180 9.19 7.41 -5.02
CA LEU A 180 9.75 8.28 -6.06
C LEU A 180 8.74 8.70 -7.13
N LEU A 181 7.68 7.95 -7.40
CA LEU A 181 6.64 8.34 -8.37
C LEU A 181 5.53 9.15 -7.71
N PHE A 182 5.00 8.68 -6.57
CA PHE A 182 3.76 9.23 -6.00
C PHE A 182 3.96 10.15 -4.79
N GLY A 183 5.18 10.23 -4.23
CA GLY A 183 5.42 11.12 -3.10
C GLY A 183 5.45 12.59 -3.52
N PRO A 184 5.06 13.54 -2.65
CA PRO A 184 5.00 14.96 -3.00
C PRO A 184 6.39 15.61 -3.06
N GLY A 185 6.52 16.72 -3.80
CA GLY A 185 7.68 17.61 -3.73
C GLY A 185 9.00 16.97 -4.18
N LEU A 186 9.06 16.44 -5.40
CA LEU A 186 10.31 15.92 -5.98
C LEU A 186 11.28 17.07 -6.27
N THR A 187 12.44 17.02 -5.62
CA THR A 187 13.52 18.00 -5.78
C THR A 187 14.83 17.29 -6.10
N ALA A 188 15.54 17.76 -7.12
CA ALA A 188 16.84 17.19 -7.49
C ALA A 188 17.96 17.88 -6.71
N GLN A 189 18.85 17.08 -6.13
CA GLN A 189 20.03 17.50 -5.39
C GLN A 189 21.27 17.14 -6.23
N TYR A 190 21.51 17.94 -7.27
CA TYR A 190 22.52 17.66 -8.30
C TYR A 190 23.92 17.43 -7.75
N ARG A 191 24.35 18.26 -6.79
CA ARG A 191 25.69 18.15 -6.15
C ARG A 191 25.92 16.81 -5.47
N GLU A 192 24.84 16.17 -5.02
CA GLU A 192 24.92 14.98 -4.19
C GLU A 192 24.38 13.74 -4.90
N LYS A 193 24.13 13.85 -6.23
CA LYS A 193 23.58 12.77 -7.07
C LYS A 193 22.36 12.10 -6.42
N ALA A 194 21.45 12.93 -5.91
CA ALA A 194 20.30 12.47 -5.15
C ALA A 194 19.01 13.18 -5.58
N VAL A 195 17.89 12.53 -5.29
CA VAL A 195 16.55 13.11 -5.38
C VAL A 195 15.92 13.03 -4.00
N LYS A 196 15.25 14.11 -3.62
CA LYS A 196 14.45 14.19 -2.40
C LYS A 196 12.98 14.26 -2.77
N VAL A 197 12.17 13.40 -2.16
CA VAL A 197 10.71 13.39 -2.28
C VAL A 197 10.16 13.46 -0.86
N HIS A 198 9.35 14.47 -0.57
CA HIS A 198 8.97 14.79 0.80
C HIS A 198 10.23 14.97 1.67
N TRP A 199 10.41 14.20 2.75
CA TRP A 199 11.68 14.13 3.50
C TRP A 199 12.58 12.96 3.09
N ALA A 200 12.09 12.04 2.26
CA ALA A 200 12.81 10.85 1.83
C ALA A 200 13.87 11.21 0.79
N ARG A 201 15.09 10.69 0.98
CA ARG A 201 16.24 10.95 0.11
C ARG A 201 16.67 9.64 -0.54
N PHE A 202 16.90 9.71 -1.85
CA PHE A 202 17.31 8.59 -2.69
C PHE A 202 18.57 8.99 -3.47
N VAL A 203 19.64 8.22 -3.33
CA VAL A 203 20.83 8.38 -4.18
C VAL A 203 20.51 7.72 -5.52
N VAL A 204 20.48 8.52 -6.59
CA VAL A 204 20.05 8.08 -7.91
C VAL A 204 20.89 8.76 -8.99
N SER A 205 21.13 8.07 -10.10
CA SER A 205 21.85 8.68 -11.23
C SER A 205 21.06 9.86 -11.81
N PRO A 206 21.74 10.86 -12.41
CA PRO A 206 21.05 11.97 -13.08
C PRO A 206 20.05 11.52 -14.16
N ARG A 207 20.37 10.42 -14.86
CA ARG A 207 19.48 9.79 -15.83
C ARG A 207 18.20 9.27 -15.18
N LEU A 208 18.31 8.54 -14.07
CA LEU A 208 17.15 8.04 -13.33
C LEU A 208 16.32 9.19 -12.75
N ALA A 209 16.96 10.23 -12.22
CA ALA A 209 16.28 11.42 -11.74
C ALA A 209 15.48 12.14 -12.84
N ALA A 210 16.06 12.26 -14.04
CA ALA A 210 15.38 12.83 -15.20
C ALA A 210 14.19 11.96 -15.65
N LEU A 211 14.36 10.64 -15.68
CA LEU A 211 13.31 9.68 -16.03
C LEU A 211 12.14 9.76 -15.05
N VAL A 212 12.40 9.70 -13.74
CA VAL A 212 11.34 9.81 -12.71
C VAL A 212 10.58 11.13 -12.84
N ARG A 213 11.28 12.24 -13.13
CA ARG A 213 10.63 13.54 -13.36
C ARG A 213 9.74 13.52 -14.60
N ALA A 214 10.20 12.92 -15.70
CA ALA A 214 9.41 12.81 -16.92
C ALA A 214 8.16 11.94 -16.71
N LEU A 215 8.31 10.79 -16.06
CA LEU A 215 7.20 9.88 -15.74
C LEU A 215 6.15 10.55 -14.84
N ARG A 216 6.59 11.31 -13.83
CA ARG A 216 5.66 12.08 -12.98
C ARG A 216 4.83 13.07 -13.79
N ARG A 217 5.46 13.82 -14.69
CA ARG A 217 4.73 14.77 -15.54
C ARG A 217 3.69 14.07 -16.41
N GLN A 218 4.05 12.94 -17.03
CA GLN A 218 3.10 12.16 -17.82
C GLN A 218 1.95 11.62 -16.97
N LEU A 219 2.25 11.17 -15.74
CA LEU A 219 1.25 10.73 -14.78
C LEU A 219 0.31 11.87 -14.36
N ASP A 220 0.85 13.04 -14.03
CA ASP A 220 0.04 14.21 -13.67
C ASP A 220 -0.88 14.59 -14.83
N THR A 221 -0.36 14.67 -16.05
CA THR A 221 -1.16 14.95 -17.26
C THR A 221 -2.24 13.89 -17.51
N ALA A 222 -1.92 12.60 -17.35
CA ALA A 222 -2.91 11.53 -17.52
C ALA A 222 -4.00 11.58 -16.45
N LEU A 223 -3.64 11.82 -15.19
CA LEU A 223 -4.60 11.96 -14.09
C LEU A 223 -5.49 13.19 -14.27
N GLU A 224 -4.94 14.33 -14.68
CA GLU A 224 -5.71 15.54 -15.03
C GLU A 224 -6.67 15.27 -16.19
N GLY A 225 -6.23 14.52 -17.20
CA GLY A 225 -7.06 14.08 -18.32
C GLY A 225 -8.23 13.20 -17.86
N LEU A 226 -7.97 12.24 -16.98
CA LEU A 226 -9.00 11.36 -16.40
C LEU A 226 -10.01 12.15 -15.55
N VAL A 227 -9.54 13.05 -14.68
CA VAL A 227 -10.41 13.91 -13.86
C VAL A 227 -11.27 14.83 -14.73
N SER A 228 -10.73 15.26 -15.88
CA SER A 228 -11.45 16.10 -16.84
C SER A 228 -12.37 15.31 -17.80
N GLY A 229 -12.44 13.98 -17.70
CA GLY A 229 -13.25 13.13 -18.59
C GLY A 229 -12.71 13.00 -20.04
N ARG A 230 -11.42 13.25 -20.27
CA ARG A 230 -10.79 13.32 -21.61
C ARG A 230 -9.61 12.37 -21.82
N GLY A 231 -9.31 11.50 -20.86
CA GLY A 231 -8.04 10.75 -20.83
C GLY A 231 -8.17 9.28 -21.21
N GLU A 232 -7.33 8.84 -22.13
CA GLU A 232 -6.91 7.43 -22.28
C GLU A 232 -5.58 7.26 -21.51
N ALA A 233 -5.51 6.28 -20.59
CA ALA A 233 -4.35 6.10 -19.70
C ALA A 233 -3.68 4.72 -19.83
N GLU A 234 -4.07 3.92 -20.82
CA GLU A 234 -3.66 2.51 -20.93
C GLU A 234 -2.16 2.35 -21.16
N GLU A 235 -1.57 3.08 -22.11
CA GLU A 235 -0.14 3.00 -22.42
C GLU A 235 0.73 3.40 -21.22
N LEU A 236 0.32 4.46 -20.50
CA LEU A 236 1.01 4.91 -19.31
C LEU A 236 0.88 3.89 -18.17
N ALA A 237 -0.30 3.29 -17.98
CA ALA A 237 -0.50 2.25 -16.97
C ALA A 237 0.40 1.04 -17.22
N MET A 238 0.55 0.62 -18.48
CA MET A 238 1.46 -0.46 -18.88
C MET A 238 2.92 -0.10 -18.61
N CYS A 239 3.35 1.12 -18.93
CA CYS A 239 4.69 1.61 -18.64
C CYS A 239 4.97 1.61 -17.12
N LEU A 240 4.03 2.12 -16.31
CA LEU A 240 4.16 2.15 -14.86
C LEU A 240 4.20 0.74 -14.25
N ALA A 241 3.40 -0.20 -14.75
CA ALA A 241 3.44 -1.59 -14.30
C ALA A 241 4.82 -2.22 -14.53
N GLN A 242 5.49 -1.89 -15.64
CA GLN A 242 6.86 -2.34 -15.92
C GLN A 242 7.90 -1.66 -15.01
N VAL A 243 7.78 -0.35 -14.79
CA VAL A 243 8.69 0.41 -13.91
C VAL A 243 8.59 -0.04 -12.45
N LEU A 244 7.38 -0.44 -12.01
CA LEU A 244 7.13 -0.94 -10.67
C LEU A 244 7.52 -2.41 -10.50
N ALA A 245 7.71 -3.16 -11.59
CA ALA A 245 8.12 -4.55 -11.53
C ALA A 245 9.51 -4.68 -10.89
N PRO A 246 9.77 -5.76 -10.14
CA PRO A 246 11.09 -6.00 -9.59
C PRO A 246 12.12 -6.17 -10.72
N PRO A 247 13.39 -5.78 -10.50
CA PRO A 247 14.42 -6.00 -11.50
C PRO A 247 14.50 -7.49 -11.84
N LYS A 248 14.53 -7.80 -13.15
CA LYS A 248 14.83 -9.15 -13.62
C LYS A 248 16.24 -9.49 -13.14
N ARG A 249 16.37 -10.52 -12.31
CA ARG A 249 17.65 -11.03 -11.83
C ARG A 249 18.46 -11.62 -12.97
#